data_AF-E9HXT0-F1
#
_entry.id   AF-E9HXT0-F1
#
_cell.length_a   1.000
_cell.length_b   1.000
_cell.length_c   1.000
_cell.angle_alpha   90.00
_cell.angle_beta   90.00
_cell.angle_gamma   90.00
#
_symmetry.space_group_name_H-M   'P 1'
#
loop_
_entity.id
_entity.type
_entity.pdbx_description
1 polymer ?
#
loop_
_entity_poly.entity_id
_entity_poly.type
_entity_poly.pdbx_seq_one_letter_code
_entity_poly.pdbx_strand_id
1 'polypeptide(L)'
;MVPSQQTTSPFNTLDSSAPATSIRAYTDGSKSSSQETTTCAIFIPALNKEHVWTLTKGSSIFTAEVTAIYQALKLFYDMDDCPPEAIIYSDSSSAITAISSNSLSENEAITATREIIASLKSSGTRTRLTWIPSHTGIEGNERADRLAATECNTQDGEEVHNSLSPKEMVSIIRANWATNLLRNQKTCKKSCIQMRSRQGTIKWHQHPNRQVAICLHRLRSGHNRLNAFSHRIDPEADPSCRVGCAAIENARHILESCSRNEEFGLKIRQFFSDRNLELNASTMFGLNPAIDADTQFKIRNLTTQFLTQSALINII
;
A
#
# COMPACT_ATOMS: atom_id res chain seq x y z
N MET A 1 18.38 -1.31 -16.75
CA MET A 1 18.04 -0.11 -17.55
C MET A 1 18.55 -0.36 -18.95
N VAL A 2 17.64 -0.56 -19.91
CA VAL A 2 17.99 -0.63 -21.34
C VAL A 2 18.20 0.82 -21.81
N PRO A 3 19.27 1.15 -22.56
CA PRO A 3 19.52 2.52 -23.00
C PRO A 3 18.37 3.03 -23.87
N SER A 4 17.89 4.26 -23.63
CA SER A 4 16.79 4.92 -24.35
C SER A 4 16.95 4.94 -25.89
N GLN A 5 18.18 4.94 -26.39
CA GLN A 5 18.48 4.87 -27.82
C GLN A 5 18.12 3.51 -28.47
N GLN A 6 18.04 2.42 -27.71
CA GLN A 6 17.72 1.09 -28.25
C GLN A 6 16.22 0.87 -28.47
N THR A 7 15.36 1.64 -27.80
CA THR A 7 13.88 1.53 -27.90
C THR A 7 13.26 2.54 -28.87
N THR A 8 13.88 3.70 -29.06
CA THR A 8 13.41 4.71 -30.03
C THR A 8 13.58 4.26 -31.48
N SER A 9 14.67 3.57 -31.81
CA SER A 9 14.91 3.04 -33.17
C SER A 9 13.81 2.10 -33.67
N PRO A 10 13.39 1.04 -32.94
CA PRO A 10 12.30 0.18 -33.39
C PRO A 10 10.94 0.88 -33.39
N PHE A 11 10.70 1.82 -32.48
CA PHE A 11 9.49 2.66 -32.51
C PHE A 11 9.44 3.51 -33.78
N ASN A 12 10.52 4.21 -34.13
CA ASN A 12 10.60 5.05 -35.31
C ASN A 12 10.40 4.23 -36.60
N THR A 13 10.90 2.99 -36.66
CA THR A 13 10.63 2.07 -37.77
C THR A 13 9.16 1.67 -37.85
N LEU A 14 8.52 1.40 -36.70
CA LEU A 14 7.10 1.07 -36.65
C LEU A 14 6.22 2.27 -37.04
N ASP A 15 6.55 3.47 -36.54
CA ASP A 15 5.81 4.71 -36.84
C ASP A 15 5.98 5.15 -38.30
N SER A 16 7.18 4.99 -38.87
CA SER A 16 7.44 5.26 -40.29
C SER A 16 6.81 4.25 -41.26
N SER A 17 6.50 3.04 -40.78
CA SER A 17 5.77 2.03 -41.58
C SER A 17 4.26 2.28 -41.66
N ALA A 18 3.72 3.16 -40.80
CA ALA A 18 2.30 3.51 -40.84
C ALA A 18 1.98 4.38 -42.07
N PRO A 19 0.83 4.18 -42.74
CA PRO A 19 0.41 5.01 -43.86
C PRO A 19 0.44 6.50 -43.50
N ALA A 20 0.81 7.34 -44.49
CA ALA A 20 0.83 8.79 -44.32
C ALA A 20 -0.59 9.38 -44.10
N THR A 21 -1.62 8.63 -44.48
CA THR A 21 -3.03 8.98 -44.29
C THR A 21 -3.58 8.57 -42.92
N SER A 22 -2.80 7.86 -42.10
CA SER A 22 -3.22 7.47 -40.76
C SER A 22 -3.08 8.64 -39.78
N ILE A 23 -4.06 8.82 -38.90
CA ILE A 23 -3.97 9.79 -37.80
C ILE A 23 -3.45 9.11 -36.53
N ARG A 24 -2.64 9.82 -35.74
CA ARG A 24 -1.94 9.29 -34.58
C ARG A 24 -2.24 10.12 -33.34
N ALA A 25 -2.53 9.46 -32.23
CA ALA A 25 -2.62 10.08 -30.92
C ALA A 25 -1.70 9.37 -29.92
N TYR A 26 -1.13 10.16 -29.01
CA TYR A 26 -0.45 9.69 -27.81
C TYR A 26 -1.33 9.98 -26.62
N THR A 27 -1.44 9.04 -25.69
CA THR A 27 -2.38 9.13 -24.57
C THR A 27 -1.70 8.71 -23.28
N ASP A 28 -1.99 9.40 -22.19
CA ASP A 28 -1.45 9.08 -20.88
C ASP A 28 -2.43 9.45 -19.74
N GLY A 29 -2.29 8.80 -18.59
CA GLY A 29 -3.00 9.07 -17.36
C GLY A 29 -2.06 9.49 -16.23
N SER A 30 -2.53 10.38 -15.35
CA SER A 30 -1.80 10.74 -14.14
C SER A 30 -2.69 10.72 -12.91
N LYS A 31 -2.09 10.42 -11.75
CA LYS A 31 -2.79 10.43 -10.46
C LYS A 31 -1.91 11.03 -9.38
N SER A 32 -2.37 12.14 -8.82
CA SER A 32 -1.70 12.81 -7.71
C SER A 32 -2.04 12.15 -6.39
N SER A 33 -1.00 11.76 -5.65
CA SER A 33 -1.14 11.22 -4.30
C SER A 33 -1.48 12.30 -3.25
N SER A 34 -1.13 13.56 -3.52
CA SER A 34 -1.33 14.68 -2.60
C SER A 34 -2.71 15.32 -2.76
N GLN A 35 -3.17 15.49 -3.99
CA GLN A 35 -4.42 16.18 -4.30
C GLN A 35 -5.61 15.24 -4.49
N GLU A 36 -5.39 13.92 -4.51
CA GLU A 36 -6.39 12.89 -4.85
C GLU A 36 -7.07 13.12 -6.21
N THR A 37 -6.39 13.85 -7.10
CA THR A 37 -6.81 14.15 -8.47
C THR A 37 -6.33 13.05 -9.41
N THR A 38 -7.12 12.79 -10.45
CA THR A 38 -6.79 11.83 -11.49
C THR A 38 -7.14 12.48 -12.82
N THR A 39 -6.18 12.50 -13.74
CA THR A 39 -6.25 13.23 -14.99
C THR A 39 -5.85 12.32 -16.14
N CYS A 40 -6.36 12.60 -17.32
CA CYS A 40 -5.90 11.99 -18.56
C CYS A 40 -5.59 13.05 -19.60
N ALA A 41 -4.64 12.77 -20.48
CA ALA A 41 -4.24 13.68 -21.54
C ALA A 41 -4.06 12.95 -22.87
N ILE A 42 -4.21 13.72 -23.94
CA ILE A 42 -3.93 13.26 -25.30
C ILE A 42 -3.13 14.32 -26.05
N PHE A 43 -2.30 13.85 -26.97
CA PHE A 43 -1.58 14.68 -27.92
C PHE A 43 -1.71 14.11 -29.33
N ILE A 44 -2.18 14.93 -30.27
CA ILE A 44 -2.37 14.57 -31.69
C ILE A 44 -1.43 15.45 -32.54
N PRO A 45 -0.25 14.95 -32.93
CA PRO A 45 0.76 15.76 -33.61
C PRO A 45 0.28 16.35 -34.94
N ALA A 46 -0.44 15.57 -35.74
CA ALA A 46 -0.90 15.98 -37.07
C ALA A 46 -1.86 17.19 -37.03
N LEU A 47 -2.57 17.36 -35.92
CA LEU A 47 -3.50 18.47 -35.70
C LEU A 47 -2.92 19.55 -34.79
N ASN A 48 -1.72 19.33 -34.23
CA ASN A 48 -1.15 20.11 -33.14
C ASN A 48 -2.16 20.36 -32.00
N LYS A 49 -2.92 19.32 -31.63
CA LYS A 49 -3.95 19.37 -30.58
C LYS A 49 -3.48 18.67 -29.31
N GLU A 50 -3.73 19.33 -28.20
CA GLU A 50 -3.46 18.86 -26.85
C GLU A 50 -4.75 19.02 -26.05
N HIS A 51 -5.17 17.96 -25.38
CA HIS A 51 -6.32 18.03 -24.49
C HIS A 51 -6.00 17.31 -23.19
N VAL A 52 -6.52 17.86 -22.09
CA VAL A 52 -6.36 17.31 -20.76
C VAL A 52 -7.69 17.37 -20.04
N TRP A 53 -8.02 16.29 -19.35
CA TRP A 53 -9.26 16.19 -18.59
C TRP A 53 -9.01 15.71 -17.17
N THR A 54 -9.79 16.24 -16.25
CA THR A 54 -9.87 15.77 -14.86
C THR A 54 -11.03 14.78 -14.73
N LEU A 55 -10.74 13.59 -14.19
CA LEU A 55 -11.74 12.55 -13.95
C LEU A 55 -12.44 12.75 -12.60
N THR A 56 -13.59 12.08 -12.43
CA THR A 56 -14.32 12.04 -11.17
C THR A 56 -13.39 11.64 -10.01
N LYS A 57 -13.46 12.36 -8.89
CA LYS A 57 -12.65 12.09 -7.70
C LYS A 57 -12.77 10.63 -7.27
N GLY A 58 -11.63 10.00 -6.98
CA GLY A 58 -11.56 8.59 -6.60
C GLY A 58 -11.32 7.63 -7.77
N SER A 59 -11.32 8.12 -9.01
CA SER A 59 -10.91 7.35 -10.18
C SER A 59 -9.49 6.79 -10.00
N SER A 60 -9.25 5.63 -10.59
CA SER A 60 -7.96 4.97 -10.62
C SER A 60 -7.12 5.47 -11.78
N ILE A 61 -5.80 5.32 -11.65
CA ILE A 61 -4.87 5.56 -12.76
C ILE A 61 -5.26 4.74 -13.99
N PHE A 62 -5.66 3.48 -13.78
CA PHE A 62 -6.11 2.60 -14.85
C PHE A 62 -7.33 3.15 -15.62
N THR A 63 -8.31 3.71 -14.92
CA THR A 63 -9.46 4.35 -15.58
C THR A 63 -9.03 5.59 -16.36
N ALA A 64 -8.06 6.36 -15.84
CA ALA A 64 -7.50 7.51 -16.56
C ALA A 64 -6.87 7.10 -17.90
N GLU A 65 -6.05 6.05 -17.91
CA GLU A 65 -5.44 5.49 -19.13
C GLU A 65 -6.48 5.11 -20.18
N VAL A 66 -7.52 4.39 -19.76
CA VAL A 66 -8.60 3.95 -20.67
C VAL A 66 -9.41 5.15 -21.17
N THR A 67 -9.72 6.11 -20.30
CA THR A 67 -10.43 7.34 -20.67
C THR A 67 -9.60 8.18 -21.64
N ALA A 68 -8.28 8.24 -21.51
CA ALA A 68 -7.40 8.91 -22.46
C ALA A 68 -7.55 8.32 -23.88
N ILE A 69 -7.52 6.99 -23.98
CA ILE A 69 -7.73 6.26 -25.25
C ILE A 69 -9.13 6.54 -25.80
N TYR A 70 -10.16 6.48 -24.96
CA TYR A 70 -11.53 6.79 -25.35
C TYR A 70 -11.66 8.20 -25.96
N GLN A 71 -11.10 9.22 -25.30
CA GLN A 71 -11.21 10.60 -25.75
C GLN A 71 -10.48 10.82 -27.09
N ALA A 72 -9.30 10.23 -27.27
CA ALA A 72 -8.60 10.29 -28.55
C ALA A 72 -9.44 9.68 -29.69
N LEU A 73 -10.05 8.51 -29.45
CA LEU A 73 -10.89 7.84 -30.45
C LEU A 73 -12.19 8.61 -30.73
N LYS A 74 -12.78 9.22 -29.70
CA LYS A 74 -13.96 10.06 -29.84
C LYS A 74 -13.66 11.28 -30.72
N LEU A 75 -12.54 11.97 -30.48
CA LEU A 75 -12.12 13.08 -31.34
C LEU A 75 -11.93 12.64 -32.79
N PHE A 76 -11.41 11.44 -33.04
CA PHE A 76 -11.27 10.92 -34.40
C PHE A 76 -12.60 10.56 -35.06
N TYR A 77 -13.55 10.06 -34.28
CA TYR A 77 -14.90 9.75 -34.75
C TYR A 77 -15.68 11.03 -35.11
N ASP A 78 -15.47 12.11 -34.36
CA ASP A 78 -16.14 13.40 -34.54
C ASP A 78 -15.50 14.28 -35.64
N MET A 79 -14.46 13.81 -36.35
CA MET A 79 -13.88 14.55 -37.48
C MET A 79 -14.75 14.46 -38.73
N ASP A 80 -14.86 15.56 -39.48
CA ASP A 80 -15.62 15.61 -40.74
C ASP A 80 -15.08 14.61 -41.78
N ASP A 81 -13.75 14.50 -41.89
CA ASP A 81 -13.08 13.51 -42.74
C ASP A 81 -12.61 12.32 -41.89
N CYS A 82 -13.30 11.19 -42.06
CA CYS A 82 -12.99 9.97 -41.33
C CYS A 82 -11.63 9.40 -41.79
N PRO A 83 -10.63 9.25 -40.90
CA PRO A 83 -9.31 8.78 -41.28
C PRO A 83 -9.37 7.31 -41.68
N PRO A 84 -8.64 6.85 -42.71
CA PRO A 84 -8.63 5.43 -43.09
C PRO A 84 -8.06 4.54 -41.97
N GLU A 85 -7.14 5.07 -41.15
CA GLU A 85 -6.62 4.39 -39.97
C GLU A 85 -6.37 5.38 -38.82
N ALA A 86 -6.78 4.99 -37.62
CA ALA A 86 -6.51 5.69 -36.37
C ALA A 86 -5.57 4.85 -35.49
N ILE A 87 -4.41 5.40 -35.13
CA ILE A 87 -3.40 4.74 -34.32
C ILE A 87 -3.30 5.43 -32.96
N ILE A 88 -3.51 4.68 -31.89
CA ILE A 88 -3.35 5.17 -30.51
C ILE A 88 -2.09 4.55 -29.92
N TYR A 89 -1.19 5.40 -29.46
CA TYR A 89 -0.01 5.02 -28.70
C TYR A 89 -0.25 5.28 -27.21
N SER A 90 -0.08 4.25 -26.39
CA SER A 90 -0.19 4.33 -24.93
C SER A 90 0.89 3.46 -24.30
N ASP A 91 1.45 3.89 -23.17
CA ASP A 91 2.38 3.09 -22.38
C ASP A 91 1.70 2.18 -21.35
N SER A 92 0.37 2.25 -21.25
CA SER A 92 -0.44 1.36 -20.42
C SER A 92 -0.80 0.07 -21.15
N SER A 93 0.09 -0.91 -21.06
CA SER A 93 -0.17 -2.27 -21.58
C SER A 93 -1.43 -2.89 -20.96
N SER A 94 -1.71 -2.55 -19.70
CA SER A 94 -2.90 -2.98 -18.98
C SER A 94 -4.18 -2.45 -19.60
N ALA A 95 -4.23 -1.16 -19.98
CA ALA A 95 -5.39 -0.55 -20.63
C ALA A 95 -5.64 -1.19 -22.01
N ILE A 96 -4.60 -1.30 -22.83
CA ILE A 96 -4.68 -1.91 -24.17
C ILE A 96 -5.18 -3.36 -24.09
N THR A 97 -4.62 -4.16 -23.18
CA THR A 97 -5.02 -5.56 -22.98
C THR A 97 -6.48 -5.66 -22.52
N ALA A 98 -6.89 -4.79 -21.60
CA ALA A 98 -8.26 -4.78 -21.09
C ALA A 98 -9.26 -4.39 -22.19
N ILE A 99 -8.97 -3.36 -22.99
CA ILE A 99 -9.82 -2.96 -24.12
C ILE A 99 -9.93 -4.09 -25.14
N SER A 100 -8.81 -4.74 -25.45
CA SER A 100 -8.72 -5.82 -26.46
C SER A 100 -9.32 -7.16 -26.00
N SER A 101 -9.57 -7.32 -24.70
CA SER A 101 -10.22 -8.52 -24.16
C SER A 101 -11.70 -8.57 -24.58
N ASN A 102 -12.22 -9.78 -24.80
CA ASN A 102 -13.67 -10.00 -24.99
C ASN A 102 -14.45 -10.19 -23.67
N SER A 103 -13.76 -10.08 -22.52
CA SER A 103 -14.41 -10.20 -21.21
C SER A 103 -15.30 -8.99 -20.91
N LEU A 104 -16.45 -9.25 -20.29
CA LEU A 104 -17.26 -8.20 -19.67
C LEU A 104 -16.40 -7.38 -18.69
N SER A 105 -16.60 -6.07 -18.72
CA SER A 105 -15.91 -5.12 -17.85
C SER A 105 -16.92 -4.38 -16.99
N GLU A 106 -16.61 -4.25 -15.69
CA GLU A 106 -17.36 -3.41 -14.76
C GLU A 106 -16.94 -1.93 -14.84
N ASN A 107 -15.88 -1.63 -15.62
CA ASN A 107 -15.44 -0.28 -15.89
C ASN A 107 -16.08 0.22 -17.18
N GLU A 108 -16.96 1.23 -17.06
CA GLU A 108 -17.71 1.83 -18.17
C GLU A 108 -16.79 2.43 -19.24
N ALA A 109 -15.62 2.96 -18.86
CA ALA A 109 -14.66 3.51 -19.82
C ALA A 109 -14.19 2.45 -20.81
N ILE A 110 -14.00 1.19 -20.37
CA ILE A 110 -13.63 0.08 -21.26
C ILE A 110 -14.77 -0.20 -22.25
N THR A 111 -16.01 -0.27 -21.75
CA THR A 111 -17.19 -0.54 -22.59
C THR A 111 -17.37 0.56 -23.64
N ALA A 112 -17.34 1.82 -23.22
CA ALA A 112 -17.42 2.97 -24.11
C ALA A 112 -16.27 3.01 -25.14
N THR A 113 -15.05 2.62 -24.73
CA THR A 113 -13.91 2.51 -25.65
C THR A 113 -14.14 1.42 -26.70
N ARG A 114 -14.68 0.27 -26.33
CA ARG A 114 -14.99 -0.80 -27.29
C ARG A 114 -16.11 -0.40 -28.25
N GLU A 115 -17.13 0.30 -27.76
CA GLU A 115 -18.23 0.82 -28.57
C GLU A 115 -17.73 1.82 -29.61
N ILE A 116 -16.89 2.80 -29.22
CA ILE A 116 -16.36 3.78 -30.18
C ILE A 116 -15.43 3.11 -31.21
N ILE A 117 -14.65 2.08 -30.82
CA ILE A 117 -13.86 1.28 -31.75
C ILE A 117 -14.77 0.57 -32.77
N ALA A 118 -15.91 0.01 -32.32
CA ALA A 118 -16.87 -0.63 -33.21
C ALA A 118 -17.55 0.38 -34.15
N SER A 119 -17.86 1.58 -33.68
CA SER A 119 -18.41 2.68 -34.50
C SER A 119 -17.42 3.18 -35.54
N LEU A 120 -16.15 3.37 -35.18
CA LEU A 120 -15.06 3.69 -36.10
C LEU A 120 -14.89 2.61 -37.18
N LYS A 121 -14.91 1.33 -36.77
CA LYS A 121 -14.86 0.22 -37.72
C LYS A 121 -16.04 0.23 -38.69
N SER A 122 -17.24 0.55 -38.20
CA SER A 122 -18.47 0.59 -39.01
C SER A 122 -18.49 1.75 -39.99
N SER A 123 -17.78 2.85 -39.69
CA SER A 123 -17.58 4.00 -40.59
C SER A 123 -16.39 3.82 -41.55
N GLY A 124 -15.70 2.68 -41.50
CA GLY A 124 -14.59 2.36 -42.40
C GLY A 124 -13.20 2.74 -41.87
N THR A 125 -13.11 3.28 -40.65
CA THR A 125 -11.82 3.57 -40.00
C THR A 125 -11.23 2.31 -39.37
N ARG A 126 -10.00 1.97 -39.73
CA ARG A 126 -9.24 0.93 -39.02
C ARG A 126 -8.63 1.50 -37.73
N THR A 127 -9.01 0.97 -36.58
CA THR A 127 -8.38 1.37 -35.31
C THR A 127 -7.26 0.42 -34.89
N ARG A 128 -6.12 0.96 -34.46
CA ARG A 128 -4.97 0.21 -33.94
C ARG A 128 -4.49 0.81 -32.62
N LEU A 129 -4.53 0.00 -31.55
CA LEU A 129 -3.93 0.33 -30.27
C LEU A 129 -2.52 -0.26 -30.20
N THR A 130 -1.51 0.55 -29.94
CA THR A 130 -0.10 0.15 -29.91
C THR A 130 0.52 0.51 -28.58
N TRP A 131 1.06 -0.50 -27.89
CA TRP A 131 1.82 -0.25 -26.67
C TRP A 131 3.19 0.33 -26.99
N ILE A 132 3.60 1.35 -26.24
CA ILE A 132 4.94 1.96 -26.33
C ILE A 132 5.61 2.02 -24.96
N PRO A 133 6.94 1.99 -24.88
CA PRO A 133 7.62 2.06 -23.58
C PRO A 133 7.66 3.50 -23.05
N SER A 134 7.25 3.65 -21.78
CA SER A 134 7.30 4.93 -21.07
C SER A 134 8.73 5.44 -20.84
N HIS A 135 8.89 6.77 -20.79
CA HIS A 135 10.15 7.47 -20.47
C HIS A 135 11.38 7.04 -21.30
N THR A 136 11.17 6.76 -22.59
CA THR A 136 12.24 6.32 -23.50
C THR A 136 12.69 7.37 -24.52
N GLY A 137 12.22 8.62 -24.45
CA GLY A 137 12.54 9.65 -25.46
C GLY A 137 11.55 9.72 -26.63
N ILE A 138 10.40 9.07 -26.55
CA ILE A 138 9.33 9.21 -27.55
C ILE A 138 8.61 10.52 -27.28
N GLU A 139 8.88 11.54 -28.10
CA GLU A 139 8.42 12.92 -27.88
C GLU A 139 6.92 13.03 -27.66
N GLY A 140 6.11 12.31 -28.46
CA GLY A 140 4.66 12.30 -28.31
C GLY A 140 4.17 11.74 -26.97
N ASN A 141 4.81 10.68 -26.46
CA ASN A 141 4.48 10.09 -25.15
C ASN A 141 4.90 11.03 -24.02
N GLU A 142 6.11 11.57 -24.08
CA GLU A 142 6.59 12.53 -23.08
C GLU A 142 5.74 13.80 -23.05
N ARG A 143 5.15 14.19 -24.19
CA ARG A 143 4.20 15.30 -24.24
C ARG A 143 2.89 14.95 -23.53
N ALA A 144 2.30 13.80 -23.82
CA ALA A 144 1.08 13.34 -23.15
C ALA A 144 1.27 13.18 -21.63
N ASP A 145 2.39 12.58 -21.18
CA ASP A 145 2.75 12.43 -19.76
C ASP A 145 2.84 13.78 -19.04
N ARG A 146 3.59 14.72 -19.61
CA ARG A 146 3.71 16.08 -19.04
C ARG A 146 2.37 16.79 -18.96
N LEU A 147 1.51 16.64 -19.96
CA LEU A 147 0.19 17.24 -19.98
C LEU A 147 -0.69 16.66 -18.86
N ALA A 148 -0.75 15.34 -18.73
CA ALA A 148 -1.52 14.67 -17.69
C ALA A 148 -1.03 15.06 -16.28
N ALA A 149 0.29 15.10 -16.07
CA ALA A 149 0.89 15.44 -14.79
C ALA A 149 0.72 16.92 -14.40
N THR A 150 0.76 17.84 -15.36
CA THR A 150 0.62 19.28 -15.09
C THR A 150 -0.78 19.60 -14.57
N GLU A 151 -1.81 19.13 -15.25
CA GLU A 151 -3.20 19.39 -14.84
C GLU A 151 -3.57 18.74 -13.51
N CYS A 152 -2.93 17.61 -13.21
CA CYS A 152 -3.08 16.93 -11.93
C CYS A 152 -2.74 17.83 -10.73
N ASN A 153 -1.97 18.91 -10.95
CA ASN A 153 -1.56 19.86 -9.91
C ASN A 153 -2.33 21.19 -9.93
N THR A 154 -2.97 21.57 -11.04
CA THR A 154 -3.57 22.91 -11.23
C THR A 154 -5.09 22.95 -11.07
N GLN A 155 -5.83 21.85 -11.29
CA GLN A 155 -7.30 21.75 -11.14
C GLN A 155 -8.13 22.76 -11.97
N ASP A 156 -7.58 23.34 -13.04
CA ASP A 156 -8.24 24.37 -13.87
C ASP A 156 -8.76 23.82 -15.22
N GLY A 157 -8.56 22.53 -15.49
CA GLY A 157 -8.87 21.87 -16.76
C GLY A 157 -10.32 21.37 -16.91
N GLU A 158 -10.65 20.94 -18.13
CA GLU A 158 -11.96 20.36 -18.47
C GLU A 158 -12.26 19.11 -17.63
N GLU A 159 -13.49 18.95 -17.16
CA GLU A 159 -13.89 17.76 -16.39
C GLU A 159 -14.55 16.70 -17.28
N VAL A 160 -14.20 15.43 -17.04
CA VAL A 160 -14.89 14.26 -17.58
C VAL A 160 -15.58 13.54 -16.44
N HIS A 161 -16.91 13.59 -16.45
CA HIS A 161 -17.72 12.85 -15.50
C HIS A 161 -17.81 11.38 -15.91
N ASN A 162 -16.93 10.56 -15.32
CA ASN A 162 -16.99 9.10 -15.43
C ASN A 162 -17.62 8.48 -14.17
N SER A 163 -18.33 7.37 -14.35
CA SER A 163 -18.76 6.52 -13.23
C SER A 163 -17.56 5.79 -12.65
N LEU A 164 -17.52 5.68 -11.32
CA LEU A 164 -16.52 4.85 -10.64
C LEU A 164 -16.90 3.38 -10.81
N SER A 165 -15.93 2.54 -11.13
CA SER A 165 -16.12 1.09 -11.13
C SER A 165 -16.37 0.57 -9.70
N PRO A 166 -17.04 -0.58 -9.53
CA PRO A 166 -17.23 -1.20 -8.22
C PRO A 166 -15.91 -1.39 -7.46
N LYS A 167 -14.82 -1.73 -8.16
CA LYS A 167 -13.49 -1.89 -7.57
C LYS A 167 -12.93 -0.59 -7.01
N GLU A 168 -13.13 0.53 -7.71
CA GLU A 168 -12.74 1.87 -7.23
C GLU A 168 -13.56 2.26 -6.00
N MET A 169 -14.88 2.06 -6.03
CA MET A 169 -15.74 2.32 -4.87
C MET A 169 -15.33 1.50 -3.65
N VAL A 170 -15.08 0.19 -3.82
CA VAL A 170 -14.60 -0.68 -2.74
C VAL A 170 -13.25 -0.22 -2.22
N SER A 171 -12.34 0.23 -3.10
CA SER A 171 -11.04 0.76 -2.70
C SER A 171 -11.18 2.00 -1.81
N ILE A 172 -12.05 2.94 -2.19
CA ILE A 172 -12.34 4.15 -1.40
C ILE A 172 -12.92 3.78 -0.05
N ILE A 173 -13.92 2.89 -0.01
CA ILE A 173 -14.56 2.45 1.24
C ILE A 173 -13.54 1.78 2.17
N ARG A 174 -12.67 0.92 1.63
CA ARG A 174 -11.62 0.25 2.43
C ARG A 174 -10.62 1.24 3.01
N ALA A 175 -10.19 2.24 2.23
CA ALA A 175 -9.28 3.28 2.71
C ALA A 175 -9.92 4.11 3.83
N ASN A 176 -11.18 4.51 3.65
CA ASN A 176 -11.95 5.23 4.66
C ASN A 176 -12.16 4.39 5.93
N TRP A 177 -12.52 3.12 5.76
CA TRP A 177 -12.70 2.20 6.89
C TRP A 177 -11.40 1.99 7.67
N ALA A 178 -10.27 1.76 6.99
CA ALA A 178 -8.97 1.59 7.65
C ALA A 178 -8.57 2.85 8.44
N THR A 179 -8.80 4.03 7.86
CA THR A 179 -8.51 5.32 8.51
C THR A 179 -9.41 5.54 9.72
N ASN A 180 -10.71 5.28 9.60
CA ASN A 180 -11.68 5.40 10.69
C ASN A 180 -11.43 4.38 11.80
N LEU A 181 -11.14 3.13 11.45
CA LEU A 181 -10.76 2.09 12.41
C LEU A 181 -9.51 2.52 13.19
N LEU A 182 -8.49 2.99 12.50
CA LEU A 182 -7.26 3.47 13.14
C LEU A 182 -7.53 4.65 14.07
N ARG A 183 -8.36 5.60 13.64
CA ARG A 183 -8.77 6.75 14.47
C ARG A 183 -9.51 6.29 15.72
N ASN A 184 -10.47 5.38 15.57
CA ASN A 184 -11.23 4.79 16.67
C ASN A 184 -10.33 4.02 17.64
N GLN A 185 -9.35 3.27 17.13
CA GLN A 185 -8.36 2.61 17.97
C GLN A 185 -7.54 3.64 18.77
N LYS A 186 -7.01 4.70 18.12
CA LYS A 186 -6.26 5.78 18.80
C LYS A 186 -7.05 6.47 19.90
N THR A 187 -8.36 6.60 19.78
CA THR A 187 -9.22 7.28 20.76
C THR A 187 -9.88 6.33 21.77
N CYS A 188 -9.77 5.01 21.58
CA CYS A 188 -10.39 4.04 22.46
C CYS A 188 -9.67 4.00 23.81
N LYS A 189 -10.34 4.45 24.88
CA LYS A 189 -9.84 4.44 26.27
C LYS A 189 -10.19 3.16 27.04
N LYS A 190 -10.67 2.11 26.37
CA LYS A 190 -11.01 0.84 27.04
C LYS A 190 -9.74 0.18 27.58
N SER A 191 -9.75 -0.21 28.85
CA SER A 191 -8.60 -0.82 29.53
C SER A 191 -8.09 -2.11 28.88
N CYS A 192 -8.95 -2.81 28.12
CA CYS A 192 -8.63 -4.05 27.41
C CYS A 192 -7.85 -3.84 26.10
N ILE A 193 -7.76 -2.60 25.59
CA ILE A 193 -6.98 -2.29 24.40
C ILE A 193 -5.67 -1.62 24.82
N GLN A 194 -4.61 -2.42 24.98
CA GLN A 194 -3.26 -1.89 25.03
C GLN A 194 -2.88 -1.36 23.65
N MET A 195 -3.28 -0.12 23.39
CA MET A 195 -2.91 0.59 22.18
C MET A 195 -1.39 0.71 22.10
N ARG A 196 -0.81 0.18 21.01
CA ARG A 196 0.54 0.62 20.64
C ARG A 196 0.45 2.10 20.30
N SER A 197 1.23 2.92 21.01
CA SER A 197 1.33 4.36 20.80
C SER A 197 1.91 4.72 19.41
N ARG A 198 2.50 3.75 18.69
CA ARG A 198 3.09 3.94 17.37
C ARG A 198 2.74 2.81 16.41
N GLN A 199 2.44 3.17 15.16
CA GLN A 199 2.32 2.22 14.04
C GLN A 199 3.70 1.80 13.54
N GLY A 200 3.85 0.54 13.15
CA GLY A 200 5.09 -0.03 12.62
C GLY A 200 5.47 -1.36 13.25
N THR A 201 6.32 -2.11 12.56
CA THR A 201 6.94 -3.33 13.07
C THR A 201 8.10 -2.95 13.99
N ILE A 202 7.90 -3.06 15.30
CA ILE A 202 9.00 -2.98 16.26
C ILE A 202 9.82 -4.26 16.10
N LYS A 203 11.01 -4.12 15.50
CA LYS A 203 11.98 -5.22 15.33
C LYS A 203 12.27 -5.82 16.70
N TRP A 204 12.13 -7.14 16.80
CA TRP A 204 12.43 -7.89 18.00
C TRP A 204 13.52 -8.91 17.69
N HIS A 205 14.38 -9.12 18.66
CA HIS A 205 15.45 -10.09 18.53
C HIS A 205 14.88 -11.51 18.55
N GLN A 206 15.19 -12.29 17.52
CA GLN A 206 14.86 -13.72 17.49
C GLN A 206 15.78 -14.49 18.45
N HIS A 207 15.26 -15.55 19.07
CA HIS A 207 16.03 -16.46 19.91
C HIS A 207 16.12 -17.83 19.22
N PRO A 208 17.28 -18.51 19.21
CA PRO A 208 17.46 -19.78 18.50
C PRO A 208 16.58 -20.89 19.08
N ASN A 209 16.39 -20.92 20.40
CA ASN A 209 15.43 -21.83 21.04
C ASN A 209 13.99 -21.33 20.84
N ARG A 210 13.18 -22.14 20.14
CA ARG A 210 11.77 -21.86 19.85
C ARG A 210 10.90 -21.69 21.10
N GLN A 211 11.11 -22.49 22.15
CA GLN A 211 10.31 -22.40 23.38
C GLN A 211 10.54 -21.06 24.08
N VAL A 212 11.80 -20.63 24.18
CA VAL A 212 12.17 -19.29 24.68
C VAL A 212 11.53 -18.20 23.82
N ALA A 213 11.61 -18.31 22.49
CA ALA A 213 11.06 -17.31 21.58
C ALA A 213 9.54 -17.16 21.74
N ILE A 214 8.82 -18.27 21.92
CA ILE A 214 7.37 -18.28 22.19
C ILE A 214 7.08 -17.60 23.54
N CYS A 215 7.79 -17.99 24.59
CA CYS A 215 7.63 -17.44 25.93
C CYS A 215 7.85 -15.91 25.96
N LEU A 216 8.96 -15.44 25.37
CA LEU A 216 9.26 -14.01 25.24
C LEU A 216 8.19 -13.28 24.41
N HIS A 217 7.68 -13.89 23.34
CA HIS A 217 6.62 -13.30 22.53
C HIS A 217 5.31 -13.14 23.31
N ARG A 218 4.91 -14.16 24.08
CA ARG A 218 3.72 -14.15 24.93
C ARG A 218 3.82 -13.15 26.07
N LEU A 219 5.00 -13.02 26.68
CA LEU A 219 5.27 -11.97 27.66
C LEU A 219 5.18 -10.58 27.01
N ARG A 220 5.78 -10.39 25.83
CA ARG A 220 5.77 -9.12 25.10
C ARG A 220 4.38 -8.69 24.64
N SER A 221 3.53 -9.63 24.23
CA SER A 221 2.16 -9.35 23.79
C SER A 221 1.17 -9.25 24.95
N GLY A 222 1.58 -9.61 26.17
CA GLY A 222 0.68 -9.73 27.34
C GLY A 222 -0.27 -10.94 27.28
N HIS A 223 -0.21 -11.76 26.23
CA HIS A 223 -1.02 -12.98 26.06
C HIS A 223 -0.22 -14.20 26.54
N ASN A 224 -0.02 -14.28 27.86
CA ASN A 224 0.73 -15.34 28.53
C ASN A 224 -0.20 -16.24 29.35
N ARG A 225 0.29 -17.38 29.81
CA ARG A 225 -0.47 -18.36 30.59
C ARG A 225 -0.33 -18.18 32.11
N LEU A 226 -0.08 -16.95 32.55
CA LEU A 226 -0.02 -16.63 33.97
C LEU A 226 -1.45 -16.52 34.54
N ASN A 227 -1.60 -16.79 35.82
CA ASN A 227 -2.91 -16.89 36.45
C ASN A 227 -3.73 -15.58 36.36
N ALA A 228 -3.07 -14.41 36.36
CA ALA A 228 -3.78 -13.13 36.14
C ALA A 228 -4.37 -13.00 34.72
N PHE A 229 -3.75 -13.61 33.72
CA PHE A 229 -4.31 -13.66 32.36
C PHE A 229 -5.43 -14.69 32.28
N SER A 230 -5.24 -15.88 32.88
CA SER A 230 -6.29 -16.90 32.96
C SER A 230 -7.55 -16.37 33.62
N HIS A 231 -7.43 -15.65 34.75
CA HIS A 231 -8.55 -15.03 35.44
C HIS A 231 -9.29 -13.96 34.60
N ARG A 232 -8.61 -13.33 33.64
CA ARG A 232 -9.26 -12.38 32.71
C ARG A 232 -10.17 -13.10 31.71
N ILE A 233 -9.86 -14.35 31.37
CA ILE A 233 -10.65 -15.16 30.43
C ILE A 233 -11.73 -15.93 31.18
N ASP A 234 -11.39 -16.49 32.33
CA ASP A 234 -12.26 -17.26 33.20
C ASP A 234 -12.28 -16.65 34.61
N PRO A 235 -13.35 -15.92 34.99
CA PRO A 235 -13.45 -15.28 36.30
C PRO A 235 -13.35 -16.23 37.49
N GLU A 236 -13.61 -17.53 37.31
CA GLU A 236 -13.54 -18.54 38.37
C GLU A 236 -12.11 -19.04 38.62
N ALA A 237 -11.16 -18.74 37.71
CA ALA A 237 -9.76 -19.12 37.88
C ALA A 237 -9.08 -18.25 38.95
N ASP A 238 -8.35 -18.85 39.89
CA ASP A 238 -7.62 -18.12 40.92
C ASP A 238 -6.46 -17.29 40.32
N PRO A 239 -6.45 -15.95 40.48
CA PRO A 239 -5.38 -15.08 39.95
C PRO A 239 -4.09 -15.11 40.78
N SER A 240 -4.07 -15.85 41.89
CA SER A 240 -2.95 -15.88 42.84
C SER A 240 -1.67 -16.46 42.22
N CYS A 241 -0.55 -15.98 42.73
CA CYS A 241 0.80 -16.47 42.45
C CYS A 241 0.92 -17.98 42.64
N ARG A 242 1.25 -18.73 41.57
CA ARG A 242 1.48 -20.19 41.61
C ARG A 242 2.57 -20.63 42.60
N VAL A 243 3.39 -19.65 43.00
CA VAL A 243 4.54 -19.83 43.87
C VAL A 243 4.16 -19.70 45.35
N GLY A 244 2.91 -19.33 45.67
CA GLY A 244 2.40 -19.19 47.04
C GLY A 244 2.63 -17.81 47.65
N CYS A 245 2.89 -16.79 46.83
CA CYS A 245 2.98 -15.42 47.30
C CYS A 245 1.60 -14.72 47.29
N ALA A 246 1.37 -13.75 48.16
CA ALA A 246 0.06 -13.09 48.30
C ALA A 246 -0.30 -12.12 47.13
N ALA A 247 0.47 -12.12 46.04
CA ALA A 247 0.31 -11.20 44.92
C ALA A 247 -0.39 -11.87 43.72
N ILE A 248 -0.99 -11.04 42.86
CA ILE A 248 -1.58 -11.48 41.59
C ILE A 248 -0.46 -11.90 40.62
N GLU A 249 -0.61 -13.07 39.99
CA GLU A 249 0.38 -13.61 39.06
C GLU A 249 0.34 -12.93 37.70
N ASN A 250 0.98 -11.77 37.57
CA ASN A 250 1.20 -11.11 36.29
C ASN A 250 2.70 -11.03 35.96
N ALA A 251 3.02 -10.74 34.69
CA ALA A 251 4.40 -10.68 34.22
C ALA A 251 5.25 -9.67 35.02
N ARG A 252 4.64 -8.55 35.43
CA ARG A 252 5.29 -7.54 36.26
C ARG A 252 5.70 -8.12 37.62
N HIS A 253 4.77 -8.76 38.30
CA HIS A 253 5.03 -9.38 39.60
C HIS A 253 6.13 -10.43 39.52
N ILE A 254 6.06 -11.34 38.54
CA ILE A 254 7.05 -12.41 38.36
C ILE A 254 8.47 -11.87 38.15
N LEU A 255 8.61 -10.79 37.38
CA LEU A 255 9.90 -10.22 36.98
C LEU A 255 10.46 -9.22 38.01
N GLU A 256 9.59 -8.49 38.72
CA GLU A 256 10.00 -7.38 39.58
C GLU A 256 9.99 -7.74 41.07
N SER A 257 8.96 -8.46 41.55
CA SER A 257 8.60 -8.50 42.98
C SER A 257 8.27 -9.89 43.55
N CYS A 258 8.47 -10.98 42.78
CA CYS A 258 8.22 -12.34 43.28
C CYS A 258 9.34 -12.83 44.21
N SER A 259 8.97 -13.22 45.44
CA SER A 259 9.90 -13.62 46.51
C SER A 259 10.77 -14.84 46.19
N ARG A 260 10.26 -15.81 45.42
CA ARG A 260 11.05 -16.99 45.02
C ARG A 260 12.07 -16.72 43.92
N ASN A 261 11.92 -15.59 43.24
CA ASN A 261 12.76 -15.18 42.12
C ASN A 261 13.73 -14.05 42.52
N GLU A 262 13.89 -13.79 43.82
CA GLU A 262 14.58 -12.62 44.34
C GLU A 262 16.06 -12.58 43.92
N GLU A 263 16.79 -13.70 43.97
CA GLU A 263 18.19 -13.76 43.56
C GLU A 263 18.40 -13.34 42.09
N PHE A 264 17.50 -13.76 41.20
CA PHE A 264 17.59 -13.44 39.78
C PHE A 264 17.00 -12.06 39.46
N GLY A 265 15.95 -11.67 40.18
CA GLY A 265 15.39 -10.32 40.14
C GLY A 265 16.45 -9.28 40.53
N LEU A 266 17.34 -9.59 41.48
CA LEU A 266 18.46 -8.72 41.85
C LEU A 266 19.42 -8.47 40.68
N LYS A 267 19.81 -9.50 39.92
CA LYS A 267 20.71 -9.35 38.75
C LYS A 267 20.10 -8.46 37.67
N ILE A 268 18.81 -8.64 37.40
CA ILE A 268 18.07 -7.80 36.45
C ILE A 268 17.98 -6.36 36.98
N ARG A 269 17.61 -6.16 38.25
CA ARG A 269 17.53 -4.82 38.87
C ARG A 269 18.88 -4.11 38.86
N GLN A 270 19.97 -4.80 39.19
CA GLN A 270 21.33 -4.26 39.15
C GLN A 270 21.69 -3.80 37.74
N PHE A 271 21.49 -4.66 36.73
CA PHE A 271 21.76 -4.31 35.34
C PHE A 271 20.98 -3.08 34.85
N PHE A 272 19.72 -2.94 35.28
CA PHE A 272 18.89 -1.79 34.94
C PHE A 272 19.35 -0.52 35.69
N SER A 273 19.71 -0.66 36.98
CA SER A 273 20.24 0.44 37.80
C SER A 273 21.57 0.98 37.26
N ASP A 274 22.49 0.09 36.90
CA ASP A 274 23.82 0.45 36.36
C ASP A 274 23.73 1.25 35.06
N ARG A 275 22.62 1.13 34.33
CA ARG A 275 22.37 1.82 33.05
C ARG A 275 21.29 2.89 33.13
N ASN A 276 20.82 3.21 34.33
CA ASN A 276 19.76 4.19 34.56
C ASN A 276 18.50 3.90 33.71
N LEU A 277 18.11 2.62 33.62
CA LEU A 277 16.95 2.15 32.87
C LEU A 277 15.77 1.88 33.82
N GLU A 278 14.57 2.27 33.41
CA GLU A 278 13.35 1.91 34.12
C GLU A 278 13.01 0.43 33.93
N LEU A 279 12.85 -0.28 35.04
CA LEU A 279 12.37 -1.66 35.06
C LEU A 279 10.86 -1.69 34.83
N ASN A 280 10.48 -1.91 33.58
CA ASN A 280 9.09 -2.06 33.15
C ASN A 280 9.00 -3.01 31.94
N ALA A 281 7.80 -3.47 31.62
CA ALA A 281 7.57 -4.39 30.51
C ALA A 281 8.00 -3.81 29.15
N SER A 282 7.90 -2.48 28.96
CA SER A 282 8.28 -1.86 27.69
C SER A 282 9.78 -1.88 27.45
N THR A 283 10.59 -1.64 28.48
CA THR A 283 12.05 -1.74 28.42
C THR A 283 12.50 -3.20 28.32
N MET A 284 11.87 -4.10 29.08
CA MET A 284 12.23 -5.53 29.15
C MET A 284 12.00 -6.29 27.83
N PHE A 285 10.94 -5.95 27.11
CA PHE A 285 10.51 -6.68 25.92
C PHE A 285 10.67 -5.88 24.63
N GLY A 286 11.58 -4.89 24.63
CA GLY A 286 11.95 -4.11 23.44
C GLY A 286 10.80 -3.35 22.81
N LEU A 287 9.87 -2.85 23.62
CA LEU A 287 8.82 -1.92 23.19
C LEU A 287 9.25 -0.46 23.37
N ASN A 288 10.38 -0.21 24.05
CA ASN A 288 10.99 1.10 24.18
C ASN A 288 12.01 1.35 23.05
N PRO A 289 11.71 2.21 22.05
CA PRO A 289 12.58 2.46 20.91
C PRO A 289 13.78 3.36 21.23
N ALA A 290 13.84 3.96 22.42
CA ALA A 290 14.96 4.81 22.83
C ALA A 290 16.22 4.00 23.21
N ILE A 291 16.08 2.67 23.33
CA ILE A 291 17.15 1.79 23.78
C ILE A 291 17.81 1.17 22.55
N ASP A 292 19.14 1.19 22.53
CA ASP A 292 19.94 0.61 21.46
C ASP A 292 19.78 -0.92 21.37
N ALA A 293 20.06 -1.47 20.19
CA ALA A 293 19.87 -2.88 19.89
C ALA A 293 20.78 -3.81 20.73
N ASP A 294 21.97 -3.36 21.12
CA ASP A 294 22.92 -4.17 21.88
C ASP A 294 22.50 -4.30 23.34
N THR A 295 22.01 -3.20 23.92
CA THR A 295 21.42 -3.17 25.26
C THR A 295 20.17 -4.02 25.30
N GLN A 296 19.28 -3.92 24.31
CA GLN A 296 18.09 -4.77 24.21
C GLN A 296 18.43 -6.26 24.06
N PHE A 297 19.48 -6.60 23.32
CA PHE A 297 19.96 -7.97 23.20
C PHE A 297 20.47 -8.53 24.53
N LYS A 298 21.19 -7.72 25.31
CA LYS A 298 21.67 -8.08 26.66
C LYS A 298 20.50 -8.26 27.63
N ILE A 299 19.51 -7.37 27.62
CA ILE A 299 18.28 -7.50 28.42
C ILE A 299 17.58 -8.81 28.09
N ARG A 300 17.36 -9.11 26.80
CA ARG A 300 16.75 -10.37 26.37
C ARG A 300 17.50 -11.60 26.89
N ASN A 301 18.83 -11.60 26.86
CA ASN A 301 19.63 -12.73 27.33
C ASN A 301 19.47 -12.94 28.85
N LEU A 302 19.50 -11.87 29.63
CA LEU A 302 19.26 -11.92 31.08
C LEU A 302 17.85 -12.42 31.40
N THR A 303 16.84 -11.89 30.71
CA THR A 303 15.45 -12.35 30.85
C THR A 303 15.30 -13.83 30.45
N THR A 304 16.01 -14.28 29.42
CA THR A 304 15.98 -15.69 29.00
C THR A 304 16.60 -16.62 30.06
N GLN A 305 17.74 -16.24 30.62
CA GLN A 305 18.39 -16.99 31.70
C GLN A 305 17.45 -17.13 32.90
N PHE A 306 16.83 -16.01 33.30
CA PHE A 306 15.82 -15.98 34.35
C PHE A 306 14.65 -16.94 34.08
N LEU A 307 14.03 -16.85 32.90
CA LEU A 307 12.87 -17.67 32.54
C LEU A 307 13.21 -19.17 32.49
N THR A 308 14.44 -19.50 32.08
CA THR A 308 14.92 -20.89 32.02
C THR A 308 15.10 -21.47 33.43
N GLN A 309 15.75 -20.72 34.32
CA GLN A 309 16.08 -21.18 35.67
C GLN A 309 14.86 -21.24 36.59
N SER A 310 13.90 -20.34 36.39
CA SER A 310 12.61 -20.34 37.11
C SER A 310 11.59 -21.35 36.57
N ALA A 311 11.94 -22.13 35.55
CA ALA A 311 11.06 -23.06 34.84
C ALA A 311 9.79 -22.44 34.20
N LEU A 312 9.71 -21.10 34.13
CA LEU A 312 8.57 -20.37 33.58
C LEU A 312 8.40 -20.54 32.07
N ILE A 313 9.45 -20.94 31.35
CA ILE A 313 9.38 -21.25 29.91
C ILE A 313 8.33 -22.32 29.60
N ASN A 314 8.15 -23.29 30.49
CA ASN A 314 7.22 -24.41 30.26
C ASN A 314 5.76 -24.03 30.55
N ILE A 315 5.57 -22.93 31.29
CA ILE A 315 4.27 -22.45 31.73
C ILE A 315 3.73 -21.44 30.71
N ILE A 316 4.53 -20.44 30.37
CA ILE A 316 4.13 -19.25 29.62
C ILE A 316 3.97 -19.55 28.13
#